data_AF-A0A1I9LKG5-F1
#
_entry.id   AF-A0A1I9LKG5-F1
#
_cell.length_a   1.000
_cell.length_b   1.000
_cell.length_c   1.000
_cell.angle_alpha   90.00
_cell.angle_beta   90.00
_cell.angle_gamma   90.00
#
_symmetry.space_group_name_H-M   'P 1'
#
loop_
_entity.id
_entity.type
_entity.pdbx_description
1 polymer ?
#
loop_
_entity_poly.entity_id
_entity_poly.type
_entity_poly.pdbx_seq_one_letter_code
_entity_poly.pdbx_strand_id
1 'polypeptide(L)' 'MAVQKKKKSKQKKRLRFTTWKDKLQNWKVRAFDFGLKMLKNNKTI' A
#
# COMPACT_ATOMS: atom_id res chain seq x y z
N MET A 1 6.39 -29.59 1.93
CA MET A 1 6.13 -28.19 2.36
C MET A 1 7.37 -27.65 3.04
N ALA A 2 7.86 -26.47 2.69
CA ALA A 2 9.02 -25.89 3.36
C ALA A 2 8.61 -25.31 4.73
N VAL A 3 9.28 -25.72 5.80
CA VAL A 3 9.02 -25.27 7.18
C VAL A 3 10.09 -24.28 7.62
N GLN A 4 9.70 -23.24 8.35
CA GLN A 4 10.64 -22.25 8.88
C GLN A 4 11.50 -22.85 10.00
N LYS A 5 12.84 -22.82 9.84
CA LYS A 5 13.77 -23.31 10.86
C LYS A 5 13.84 -22.44 12.13
N LYS A 6 13.63 -21.11 12.02
CA LYS A 6 13.72 -20.16 13.14
C LYS A 6 12.62 -19.11 13.08
N LYS A 7 12.19 -18.62 14.25
CA LYS A 7 11.26 -17.49 14.35
C LYS A 7 11.93 -16.22 13.83
N LYS A 8 11.18 -15.41 13.08
CA LYS A 8 11.66 -14.10 12.59
C LYS A 8 11.81 -13.11 13.75
N SER A 9 12.91 -12.35 13.74
CA SER A 9 13.15 -11.24 14.67
C SER A 9 12.03 -10.19 14.61
N LYS A 10 11.79 -9.51 15.75
CA LYS A 10 10.79 -8.45 15.91
C LYS A 10 10.97 -7.33 14.88
N GLN A 11 12.22 -6.92 14.61
CA GLN A 11 12.53 -5.87 13.63
C GLN A 11 12.15 -6.29 12.21
N LYS A 12 12.50 -7.53 11.80
CA LYS A 12 12.13 -8.06 10.47
C LYS A 12 10.62 -8.17 10.29
N LYS A 13 9.88 -8.53 11.35
CA LYS A 13 8.40 -8.51 11.31
C LYS A 13 7.87 -7.09 11.13
N ARG A 14 8.37 -6.13 11.92
CA ARG A 14 7.96 -4.71 11.84
C ARG A 14 8.19 -4.14 10.45
N LEU A 15 9.39 -4.31 9.89
CA LEU A 15 9.71 -3.85 8.53
C LEU A 15 8.73 -4.41 7.49
N ARG A 16 8.41 -5.70 7.57
CA ARG A 16 7.44 -6.30 6.63
C ARG A 16 6.04 -5.67 6.75
N PHE A 17 5.59 -5.39 7.97
CA PHE A 17 4.31 -4.73 8.22
C PHE A 17 4.31 -3.27 7.74
N THR A 18 5.38 -2.51 8.00
CA THR A 18 5.49 -1.11 7.57
C THR A 18 5.54 -1.01 6.05
N THR A 19 6.31 -1.87 5.37
CA THR A 19 6.34 -1.92 3.90
C THR A 19 4.97 -2.25 3.31
N TRP A 20 4.19 -3.14 3.93
CA TRP A 20 2.84 -3.44 3.46
C TRP A 20 1.89 -2.23 3.64
N LYS A 21 1.95 -1.56 4.79
CA LYS A 21 1.16 -0.34 5.04
C LYS A 21 1.53 0.79 4.07
N ASP A 22 2.82 0.98 3.81
CA ASP A 22 3.33 2.01 2.89
C ASP A 22 2.79 1.80 1.47
N LYS A 23 2.82 0.56 0.97
CA LYS A 23 2.17 0.23 -0.31
C LYS A 23 0.69 0.62 -0.28
N LEU A 24 -0.06 0.23 0.74
CA LEU A 24 -1.49 0.54 0.84
C LEU A 24 -1.76 2.05 0.85
N GLN A 25 -0.91 2.83 1.53
CA GLN A 25 -1.01 4.29 1.52
C GLN A 25 -0.77 4.86 0.12
N ASN A 26 0.23 4.37 -0.61
CA ASN A 26 0.47 4.77 -2.00
C ASN A 26 -0.71 4.44 -2.93
N TRP A 27 -1.38 3.30 -2.72
CA TRP A 27 -2.61 2.96 -3.45
C TRP A 27 -3.74 3.94 -3.15
N LYS A 28 -3.95 4.32 -1.89
CA LYS A 28 -4.98 5.30 -1.50
C LYS A 28 -4.74 6.67 -2.13
N VAL A 29 -3.52 7.16 -2.10
CA VAL A 29 -3.16 8.46 -2.71
C VAL A 29 -3.46 8.43 -4.21
N ARG A 30 -3.01 7.39 -4.92
CA ARG A 30 -3.28 7.24 -6.36
C ARG A 30 -4.77 7.14 -6.69
N ALA A 31 -5.54 6.42 -5.89
CA ALA A 31 -6.99 6.31 -6.10
C ALA A 31 -7.70 7.66 -5.89
N PHE A 32 -7.27 8.44 -4.90
CA PHE A 32 -7.78 9.78 -4.66
C PHE A 32 -7.44 10.73 -5.82
N ASP A 33 -6.18 10.75 -6.26
CA ASP A 33 -5.74 11.55 -7.41
C ASP A 33 -6.50 11.19 -8.68
N PHE A 34 -6.74 9.89 -8.90
CA PHE A 34 -7.53 9.41 -10.04
C PHE A 34 -8.98 9.88 -9.94
N GLY A 35 -9.62 9.77 -8.77
CA GLY A 35 -10.98 10.25 -8.54
C GLY A 35 -11.11 11.76 -8.79
N LEU A 36 -10.15 12.55 -8.31
CA LEU A 36 -10.11 13.99 -8.57
C LEU A 36 -9.95 14.32 -10.06
N LYS A 37 -9.09 13.59 -10.79
CA LYS A 37 -8.95 13.76 -12.25
C LYS A 37 -10.24 13.44 -12.99
N MET A 38 -10.93 12.37 -12.62
CA MET A 38 -12.22 12.00 -13.20
C MET A 38 -13.29 13.08 -12.96
N LEU A 39 -13.38 13.61 -11.74
CA LEU A 39 -14.32 14.69 -11.40
C LEU A 39 -14.00 15.99 -12.15
N LYS A 40 -12.71 16.32 -12.32
CA LYS A 40 -12.29 17.52 -13.04
C LYS A 40 -12.62 17.42 -14.54
N ASN A 41 -12.36 16.28 -15.16
CA ASN A 41 -12.62 16.08 -16.59
C ASN A 41 -14.12 16.00 -16.93
N ASN A 42 -14.95 15.57 -15.98
CA ASN A 42 -16.40 15.52 -16.15
C ASN A 42 -17.08 16.89 -15.98
N LYS A 43 -16.36 17.91 -15.49
CA LYS A 43 -16.86 19.28 -15.30
C LYS A 43 -16.65 20.18 -16.53
N THR A 44 -15.96 19.67 -17.55
CA THR A 44 -15.59 20.37 -18.79
C THR A 44 -16.43 19.93 -20.01
N ILE A 45 -17.53 19.19 -19.79
CA ILE A 45 -18.56 18.88 -20.79
C ILE A 45 -19.82 19.66 -20.42
#